data_AF-A0A8J6LJ80-F1
#
_entry.id   AF-A0A8J6LJ80-F1
#
_cell.length_a   1.000
_cell.length_b   1.000
_cell.length_c   1.000
_cell.angle_alpha   90.00
_cell.angle_beta   90.00
_cell.angle_gamma   90.00
#
_symmetry.space_group_name_H-M   'P 1'
#
loop_
_entity.id
_entity.type
_entity.pdbx_description
1 polymer ?
#
loop_
_entity_poly.entity_id
_entity_poly.type
_entity_poly.pdbx_seq_one_letter_code
_entity_poly.pdbx_strand_id
1 'polypeptide(L)'
;MLIQFLFVITAAATLAEREHKVHNIILYPEKYSWCQTTPIQQVVASPGYEPVTIDNNVCVGACYSYSIPSTQPAEPGELIGPYCDSCQPVETKCYHVSMQK
;
A
#
# COMPACT_ATOMS: atom_id res chain seq x y z
N MET A 1 20.35 2.45 45.51
CA MET A 1 19.13 3.07 44.97
C MET A 1 19.55 4.43 44.46
N LEU A 2 19.31 4.86 43.24
CA LEU A 2 18.35 4.52 42.21
C LEU A 2 19.01 5.18 40.98
N ILE A 3 19.22 4.51 39.85
CA ILE A 3 18.55 4.87 38.59
C ILE A 3 19.39 4.19 37.49
N GLN A 4 18.95 3.00 37.06
CA GLN A 4 19.20 2.55 35.69
C GLN A 4 18.02 3.11 34.88
N PHE A 5 18.22 4.24 34.20
CA PHE A 5 17.27 4.70 33.20
C PHE A 5 17.37 3.74 32.00
N LEU A 6 16.46 2.77 31.96
CA LEU A 6 16.15 2.01 30.76
C LEU A 6 15.74 3.02 29.67
N PHE A 7 16.61 3.23 28.69
CA PHE A 7 16.22 3.76 27.39
C PHE A 7 15.44 2.67 26.66
N VAL A 8 14.13 2.61 26.92
CA VAL A 8 13.21 1.85 26.06
C VAL A 8 13.12 2.62 24.75
N ILE A 9 13.89 2.19 23.76
CA ILE A 9 13.71 2.61 22.37
C ILE A 9 12.36 2.05 21.95
N THR A 10 11.30 2.84 22.11
CA THR A 10 10.04 2.60 21.40
C THR A 10 10.32 2.85 19.93
N ALA A 11 10.79 1.82 19.23
CA ALA A 11 10.63 1.73 17.79
C ALA A 11 9.13 1.66 17.54
N ALA A 12 8.48 2.81 17.49
CA ALA A 12 7.19 2.95 16.84
C ALA A 12 7.46 2.58 15.38
N ALA A 13 7.29 1.31 15.05
CA ALA A 13 7.06 0.90 13.69
C ALA A 13 5.92 1.81 13.23
N THR A 14 6.24 2.76 12.36
CA THR A 14 5.25 3.49 11.59
C THR A 14 4.59 2.43 10.73
N LEU A 15 3.65 1.68 11.30
CA LEU A 15 2.54 1.10 10.56
C LEU A 15 1.87 2.34 9.96
N ALA A 16 2.33 2.72 8.78
CA ALA A 16 1.54 3.54 7.90
C ALA A 16 0.30 2.68 7.67
N GLU A 17 -0.72 2.90 8.49
CA GLU A 17 -1.99 2.21 8.45
C GLU A 17 -2.58 2.54 7.07
N ARG A 18 -2.19 1.77 6.07
CA ARG A 18 -2.79 1.75 4.74
C ARG A 18 -3.99 0.82 4.80
N GLU A 19 -4.80 0.93 5.84
CA GLU A 19 -6.16 0.42 5.74
C GLU A 19 -6.82 1.32 4.70
N HIS A 20 -6.77 0.86 3.44
CA HIS A 20 -7.39 1.53 2.32
C HIS A 20 -8.88 1.43 2.57
N LYS A 21 -9.43 2.45 3.23
CA LYS A 21 -10.86 2.60 3.34
C LYS A 21 -11.34 2.71 1.90
N VAL A 22 -12.06 1.69 1.46
CA VAL A 22 -12.84 1.72 0.22
C VAL A 22 -13.87 2.83 0.43
N HIS A 23 -13.47 4.05 0.10
CA HIS A 23 -14.22 5.26 0.41
C HIS A 23 -15.17 5.53 -0.73
N ASN A 24 -16.47 5.45 -0.51
CA ASN A 24 -17.41 6.13 -1.40
C ASN A 24 -17.04 7.62 -1.39
N ILE A 25 -16.78 8.21 -2.56
CA ILE A 25 -16.65 9.66 -2.65
C ILE A 25 -18.00 10.23 -2.23
N ILE A 26 -18.03 11.14 -1.25
CA ILE A 26 -19.29 11.74 -0.75
C ILE A 26 -20.09 12.36 -1.90
N LEU A 27 -19.40 12.86 -2.94
CA LEU A 27 -19.98 13.41 -4.16
C LEU A 27 -20.71 12.38 -5.04
N TYR A 28 -20.33 11.09 -4.96
CA TYR A 28 -20.86 10.00 -5.77
C TYR A 28 -21.02 8.72 -4.93
N PRO A 29 -21.97 8.71 -3.98
CA PRO A 29 -22.13 7.62 -3.00
C PRO A 29 -22.52 6.28 -3.63
N GLU A 30 -22.98 6.28 -4.87
CA GLU A 30 -23.35 5.11 -5.67
C GLU A 30 -22.18 4.50 -6.45
N LYS A 31 -21.04 5.18 -6.53
CA LYS A 31 -19.81 4.62 -7.07
C LYS A 31 -19.11 3.86 -5.95
N TYR A 32 -18.44 2.77 -6.30
CA TYR A 32 -17.62 1.99 -5.38
C TYR A 32 -16.25 1.71 -6.00
N SER A 33 -15.18 1.95 -5.24
CA SER A 33 -13.86 1.40 -5.55
C SER A 33 -13.75 -0.03 -5.04
N TRP A 34 -12.76 -0.76 -5.52
CA TRP A 34 -12.42 -2.08 -5.00
C TRP A 34 -10.93 -2.37 -5.18
N CYS A 35 -10.37 -3.16 -4.28
CA CYS A 35 -8.99 -3.64 -4.33
C CYS A 35 -8.97 -5.06 -3.74
N GLN A 36 -8.38 -6.00 -4.45
CA GLN A 36 -8.38 -7.42 -4.11
C GLN A 36 -6.99 -8.02 -4.26
N THR A 37 -6.69 -8.99 -3.39
CA THR A 37 -5.52 -9.85 -3.50
C THR A 37 -5.82 -11.00 -4.45
N THR A 38 -5.02 -11.14 -5.50
CA THR A 38 -5.16 -12.16 -6.54
C THR A 38 -3.94 -13.09 -6.53
N PRO A 39 -4.13 -14.43 -6.48
CA PRO A 39 -3.02 -15.37 -6.50
C PRO A 39 -2.37 -15.44 -7.88
N ILE A 40 -1.05 -15.57 -7.90
CA ILE A 40 -0.23 -15.73 -9.10
C ILE A 40 0.85 -16.80 -8.89
N GLN A 41 1.35 -17.35 -10.00
CA GLN A 41 2.61 -18.10 -10.02
C GLN A 41 3.72 -17.16 -10.49
N GLN A 42 4.80 -17.06 -9.72
CA GLN A 42 5.96 -16.23 -10.07
C GLN A 42 7.17 -17.12 -10.34
N VAL A 43 7.86 -16.87 -11.45
CA VAL A 43 9.14 -17.53 -11.75
C VAL A 43 10.28 -16.69 -11.18
N VAL A 44 11.10 -17.31 -10.33
CA VAL A 44 12.36 -16.74 -9.81
C VAL A 44 13.51 -17.36 -10.59
N ALA A 45 14.30 -16.51 -11.24
CA ALA A 45 15.43 -16.94 -12.07
C ALA A 45 16.70 -16.17 -11.69
N SER A 46 17.83 -16.87 -11.72
CA SER A 46 19.17 -16.31 -11.48
C SER A 46 20.16 -17.01 -12.41
N PRO A 47 21.16 -16.30 -12.98
CA PRO A 47 22.15 -16.91 -13.86
C PRO A 47 22.88 -18.09 -13.21
N GLY A 48 22.97 -19.22 -13.92
CA GLY A 48 23.68 -20.42 -13.45
C GLY A 48 22.90 -21.27 -12.44
N TYR A 49 21.59 -21.07 -12.33
CA TYR A 49 20.68 -21.87 -11.51
C TYR A 49 19.41 -22.21 -12.29
N GLU A 50 18.80 -23.35 -11.96
CA GLU A 50 17.50 -23.74 -12.50
C GLU A 50 16.38 -22.82 -11.96
N PRO A 51 15.48 -22.30 -12.82
CA PRO A 51 14.36 -21.46 -12.39
C PRO A 51 13.41 -22.19 -11.44
N VAL A 52 12.89 -21.48 -10.44
CA VAL A 52 11.91 -22.00 -9.47
C VAL A 52 10.61 -21.22 -9.61
N THR A 53 9.48 -21.93 -9.67
CA THR A 53 8.14 -21.33 -9.64
C THR A 53 7.61 -21.32 -8.21
N ILE A 54 7.10 -20.17 -7.75
CA ILE A 54 6.58 -19.96 -6.40
C ILE A 54 5.17 -19.40 -6.44
N ASP A 55 4.37 -19.74 -5.42
CA ASP A 55 3.09 -19.07 -5.16
C ASP A 55 3.33 -17.65 -4.64
N ASN A 56 2.67 -16.65 -5.24
CA ASN A 56 2.68 -15.29 -4.75
C ASN A 56 1.31 -14.63 -4.95
N ASN A 57 1.16 -13.37 -4.52
CA ASN A 57 -0.05 -12.59 -4.69
C ASN A 57 0.26 -11.24 -5.34
N VAL A 58 -0.71 -10.71 -6.07
CA VAL A 58 -0.71 -9.34 -6.60
C VAL A 58 -1.98 -8.61 -6.15
N CYS A 59 -1.88 -7.29 -5.96
CA CYS A 59 -3.05 -6.46 -5.67
C CYS A 59 -3.63 -5.93 -6.99
N VAL A 60 -4.92 -6.16 -7.24
CA VAL A 60 -5.64 -5.69 -8.43
C VAL A 60 -6.89 -4.96 -8.00
N GLY A 61 -7.16 -3.80 -8.60
CA GLY A 61 -8.29 -2.98 -8.20
C GLY A 61 -8.58 -1.81 -9.12
N ALA A 62 -9.74 -1.19 -8.89
CA ALA A 62 -10.13 0.09 -9.44
C ALA A 62 -10.33 1.07 -8.28
N CYS A 63 -9.41 2.03 -8.17
CA CYS A 63 -9.36 3.01 -7.09
C CYS A 63 -9.80 4.40 -7.58
N TYR A 64 -10.15 5.30 -6.66
CA TYR A 64 -10.58 6.64 -7.04
C TYR A 64 -9.41 7.55 -7.37
N SER A 65 -9.56 8.33 -8.42
CA SER A 65 -8.78 9.54 -8.65
C SER A 65 -9.71 10.64 -9.12
N TYR A 66 -9.48 11.87 -8.64
CA TYR A 66 -10.26 13.03 -9.03
C TYR A 66 -9.44 14.31 -8.85
N SER A 67 -9.83 15.35 -9.57
CA SER A 67 -9.31 16.70 -9.42
C SER A 67 -10.49 17.66 -9.36
N ILE A 68 -10.44 18.60 -8.43
CA ILE A 68 -11.47 19.61 -8.26
C ILE A 68 -10.87 20.94 -8.78
N PRO A 69 -11.50 21.59 -9.77
CA PRO A 69 -11.04 22.89 -10.24
C PRO A 69 -10.98 23.90 -9.10
N SER A 70 -9.90 24.67 -9.02
CA SER A 70 -9.77 25.75 -8.03
C SER A 70 -10.53 27.00 -8.48
N THR A 71 -11.15 27.71 -7.54
CA THR A 71 -11.75 29.03 -7.78
C THR A 71 -10.74 30.17 -7.56
N GLN A 72 -10.96 31.33 -8.20
CA GLN A 72 -10.17 32.54 -7.95
C GLN A 72 -11.08 33.70 -7.48
N PRO A 73 -10.74 34.38 -6.37
CA PRO A 73 -9.62 34.09 -5.47
C PRO A 73 -9.82 32.77 -4.70
N ALA A 74 -8.74 32.08 -4.36
CA ALA A 74 -8.82 30.88 -3.52
C ALA A 74 -9.14 31.30 -2.07
N GLU A 75 -10.05 30.56 -1.40
CA GLU A 75 -10.33 30.82 0.01
C GLU A 75 -9.07 30.47 0.85
N PRO A 76 -8.71 31.28 1.86
CA PRO A 76 -7.56 30.96 2.72
C PRO A 76 -7.74 29.58 3.37
N GLY A 77 -6.86 28.63 3.02
CA GLY A 77 -6.91 27.25 3.50
C GLY A 77 -7.52 26.24 2.54
N GLU A 78 -7.97 26.66 1.36
CA GLU A 78 -8.40 25.77 0.28
C GLU A 78 -7.19 25.04 -0.34
N LEU A 79 -6.90 23.84 0.16
CA LEU A 79 -5.90 22.93 -0.38
C LEU A 79 -6.58 21.66 -0.91
N ILE A 80 -7.55 21.82 -1.81
CA ILE A 80 -8.14 20.67 -2.50
C ILE A 80 -7.28 20.39 -3.74
N GLY A 81 -6.15 19.71 -3.52
CA GLY A 81 -5.29 19.21 -4.59
C GLY A 81 -5.90 17.99 -5.30
N PRO A 82 -5.32 17.56 -6.43
CA PRO A 82 -5.70 16.31 -7.06
C PRO A 82 -5.53 15.13 -6.10
N TYR A 83 -6.52 14.24 -6.08
CA TYR A 83 -6.59 13.03 -5.27
C TYR A 83 -6.36 11.80 -6.15
N CYS A 84 -5.59 10.83 -5.64
CA CYS A 84 -5.36 9.56 -6.34
C CYS A 84 -5.05 8.44 -5.34
N ASP A 85 -5.91 7.43 -5.33
CA ASP A 85 -5.69 6.17 -4.62
C ASP A 85 -5.01 5.13 -5.51
N SER A 86 -4.24 4.24 -4.88
CA SER A 86 -3.60 3.11 -5.54
C SER A 86 -3.89 1.81 -4.79
N CYS A 87 -4.32 0.77 -5.50
CA CYS A 87 -4.50 -0.56 -4.91
C CYS A 87 -3.14 -1.18 -4.58
N GLN A 88 -2.80 -1.25 -3.30
CA GLN A 88 -1.47 -1.63 -2.80
C GLN A 88 -1.58 -2.63 -1.65
N PRO A 89 -0.55 -3.46 -1.42
CA PRO A 89 -0.57 -4.42 -0.31
C PRO A 89 -0.57 -3.69 1.03
N VAL A 90 -1.44 -4.15 1.94
CA VAL A 90 -1.48 -3.70 3.34
C VAL A 90 -0.35 -4.33 4.15
N GLU A 91 -0.02 -5.60 3.85
CA GLU A 91 1.08 -6.34 4.46
C GLU A 91 1.88 -7.05 3.36
N THR A 92 3.20 -7.14 3.54
CA THR A 92 4.09 -7.94 2.69
C THR A 92 4.93 -8.87 3.57
N LYS A 93 5.24 -10.06 3.05
CA LYS A 93 6.09 -11.05 3.72
C LYS A 93 7.26 -11.40 2.83
N CYS A 94 8.45 -11.45 3.42
CA CYS A 94 9.67 -11.88 2.75
C CYS A 94 9.95 -13.35 3.11
N TYR A 95 10.42 -14.12 2.14
CA TYR A 95 10.85 -15.50 2.36
C TYR A 95 12.05 -15.83 1.46
N HIS A 96 12.84 -16.81 1.89
CA HIS A 96 14.00 -17.29 1.15
C HIS A 96 13.59 -18.36 0.13
N VAL A 97 14.11 -18.27 -1.08
CA VAL A 97 13.93 -19.27 -2.15
C VAL A 97 15.28 -19.96 -2.39
N SER A 98 15.32 -21.28 -2.22
CA SER A 98 16.50 -22.09 -2.53
C SER A 98 16.45 -22.57 -3.98
N MET A 99 17.54 -22.38 -4.74
CA MET A 99 17.63 -22.76 -6.15
C MET A 99 18.69 -23.84 -6.36
N GLN A 100 18.46 -24.73 -7.33
CA GLN A 100 19.41 -25.78 -7.71
C GLN A 100 20.33 -25.26 -8.82
N LYS A 101 21.54 -25.81 -8.90
CA LYS A 101 22.48 -25.57 -10.00
C LYS A 101 22.33 -26.59 -11.10
#